data_AF-A0A3C0UQR2-F1
#
_entry.id   AF-A0A3C0UQR2-F1
#
_cell.length_a   1.000
_cell.length_b   1.000
_cell.length_c   1.000
_cell.angle_alpha   90.00
_cell.angle_beta   90.00
_cell.angle_gamma   90.00
#
_symmetry.space_group_name_H-M   'P 1'
#
loop_
_entity.id
_entity.type
_entity.pdbx_description
1 polymer ?
#
loop_
_entity_poly.entity_id
_entity_poly.type
_entity_poly.pdbx_seq_one_letter_code
_entity_poly.pdbx_strand_id
1 'polypeptide(L)' 'MYTAIEGIYENGTFTLNEAPPTRQKTKVLITFMRETPAPIDTSKKGVRLGSLEGKIRISDDFNAPINDLKEYM' A
#
# COMPACT_ATOMS: atom_id res chain seq x y z
N MET A 1 -9.87 33.25 4.40
CA MET A 1 -9.25 32.07 3.79
C MET A 1 -8.93 31.09 4.91
N TYR A 2 -9.38 29.84 4.82
CA TYR A 2 -9.01 28.80 5.79
C TYR A 2 -7.66 28.21 5.36
N THR A 3 -6.71 28.13 6.28
CA THR A 3 -5.39 27.51 6.06
C THR A 3 -5.28 26.31 6.97
N ALA A 4 -5.01 25.14 6.38
CA ALA A 4 -4.66 23.95 7.14
C ALA A 4 -3.17 24.04 7.49
N ILE A 5 -2.84 23.84 8.76
CA ILE A 5 -1.46 23.83 9.24
C ILE A 5 -1.23 22.48 9.91
N GLU A 6 -0.16 21.81 9.52
CA GLU A 6 0.22 20.54 10.08
C GLU A 6 0.98 20.75 11.40
N GLY A 7 0.79 19.81 12.32
CA GLY A 7 1.42 19.85 13.62
C GLY A 7 1.33 18.50 14.29
N ILE A 8 2.10 18.35 15.36
CA ILE A 8 2.22 17.12 16.12
C ILE A 8 1.41 17.29 17.41
N TYR A 9 0.51 16.35 17.67
CA TYR A 9 -0.19 16.26 18.93
C TYR A 9 0.47 15.18 19.80
N GLU A 10 1.00 15.57 20.96
CA GLU A 10 1.60 14.66 21.92
C GLU A 10 1.16 15.02 23.34
N ASN A 11 0.66 14.06 24.11
CA ASN A 11 0.35 14.20 25.54
C ASN A 11 -0.54 15.42 25.90
N GLY A 12 -1.49 15.79 25.04
CA GLY A 12 -2.37 16.95 25.26
C GLY A 12 -1.81 18.28 24.76
N THR A 13 -0.58 18.30 24.24
CA THR A 13 0.07 19.48 23.67
C THR A 13 0.09 19.37 22.15
N PHE A 14 -0.35 20.42 21.46
CA PHE A 14 -0.26 20.53 20.01
C PHE A 14 0.86 21.49 19.62
N THR A 15 1.86 20.99 18.91
CA THR A 15 3.01 21.77 18.43
C THR A 15 2.88 21.97 16.93
N LEU A 16 2.93 23.22 16.49
CA LEU A 16 2.87 23.59 15.07
C LEU A 16 4.23 23.37 14.42
N ASN A 17 4.26 22.73 13.25
CA ASN A 17 5.50 22.59 12.47
C ASN A 17 5.85 23.87 11.69
N GLU A 18 4.85 24.71 11.41
CA GLU A 18 5.01 25.95 10.65
C GLU A 18 4.44 27.15 11.40
N ALA A 19 5.02 28.33 11.16
CA ALA A 19 4.50 29.59 11.69
C ALA A 19 3.16 29.94 11.03
N PRO A 20 2.08 30.13 11.80
CA PRO A 20 0.79 30.50 11.23
C PRO A 20 0.85 31.90 10.61
N PRO A 21 0.07 32.16 9.54
CA PRO A 21 0.05 33.45 8.84
C PRO A 21 -0.58 34.58 9.67
N THR A 22 -1.14 34.27 10.83
CA THR A 22 -1.76 35.24 11.75
C THR A 22 -0.99 35.34 13.05
N ARG A 23 -0.78 36.57 13.52
CA ARG A 23 -0.20 36.89 14.84
C ARG A 23 -1.26 37.21 15.89
N GLN A 24 -2.54 37.17 15.54
CA GLN A 24 -3.64 37.56 16.43
C GLN A 24 -4.33 36.34 17.05
N LYS A 25 -4.90 36.51 18.25
CA LYS A 25 -5.68 35.47 18.93
C LYS A 25 -6.86 35.05 18.05
N THR A 26 -6.83 33.80 17.57
CA THR A 26 -7.78 33.27 16.60
C THR A 26 -8.29 31.91 17.07
N LYS A 27 -9.57 31.61 16.84
CA LYS A 27 -10.14 30.29 17.11
C LYS A 27 -9.66 29.30 16.05
N VAL A 28 -9.14 28.16 16.49
CA VAL A 28 -8.65 27.08 15.61
C VAL A 28 -9.47 25.81 15.79
N LEU A 29 -9.58 25.02 14.72
CA LEU A 29 -10.15 23.68 14.72
C LEU A 29 -9.01 22.70 14.42
N ILE A 30 -8.84 21.68 15.26
CA ILE A 30 -7.82 20.64 15.06
C ILE A 30 -8.53 19.40 14.52
N THR A 31 -8.07 18.91 13.37
CA THR A 31 -8.60 17.69 12.74
C THR A 31 -7.53 16.61 12.80
N PHE A 32 -7.84 15.50 13.46
CA PHE A 32 -6.95 14.34 13.54
C PHE A 32 -7.18 13.44 12.33
N MET A 33 -6.20 13.37 11.43
CA MET A 33 -6.21 12.38 10.36
C MET A 33 -5.74 11.05 10.93
N ARG A 34 -6.66 10.08 11.01
CA ARG A 34 -6.29 8.69 11.27
C ARG A 34 -5.91 8.07 9.94
N GLU A 35 -4.64 7.76 9.75
CA GLU A 35 -4.28 6.72 8.80
C GLU A 35 -4.88 5.43 9.35
N THR A 36 -6.04 5.03 8.85
CA THR A 36 -6.51 3.66 9.05
C THR A 36 -5.40 2.79 8.46
N PRO A 37 -4.67 1.97 9.26
CA PRO A 37 -3.76 1.03 8.67
C PRO A 37 -4.59 0.22 7.69
N ALA A 38 -4.19 0.20 6.41
CA ALA A 38 -4.83 -0.66 5.44
C ALA A 38 -4.97 -2.04 6.08
N PRO A 39 -6.17 -2.65 6.06
CA PRO A 39 -6.32 -3.98 6.64
C PRO A 39 -5.25 -4.84 6.01
N ILE A 40 -4.34 -5.36 6.85
CA ILE A 40 -3.35 -6.32 6.39
C ILE A 40 -4.20 -7.50 5.91
N ASP A 41 -4.32 -7.63 4.60
CA ASP A 41 -5.00 -8.73 3.96
C ASP A 41 -4.20 -10.00 4.31
N THR A 42 -4.53 -10.61 5.45
CA THR A 42 -4.01 -11.91 5.89
C THR A 42 -4.54 -13.04 5.00
N SER A 43 -5.32 -12.70 3.96
CA SER A 43 -5.81 -13.60 2.93
C SER A 43 -4.75 -14.05 1.93
N LYS A 44 -3.46 -13.71 2.11
CA LYS A 44 -2.36 -14.43 1.44
C LYS A 44 -2.38 -15.88 1.92
N LYS A 45 -3.25 -16.66 1.27
CA LYS A 45 -3.34 -18.11 1.29
C LYS A 45 -1.99 -18.59 0.76
N GLY A 46 -1.02 -18.69 1.66
CA GLY A 46 0.32 -19.13 1.33
C GLY A 46 0.22 -20.41 0.51
N VAL A 47 0.83 -20.40 -0.66
CA VAL A 47 0.94 -21.61 -1.47
C VAL A 47 1.66 -22.63 -0.59
N ARG A 48 0.98 -23.72 -0.22
CA ARG A 48 1.58 -24.77 0.60
C ARG A 48 2.84 -25.26 -0.13
N LEU A 49 3.99 -25.25 0.55
CA LEU A 49 5.22 -25.86 0.05
C LEU A 49 4.90 -27.32 -0.32
N GLY A 50 5.23 -27.72 -1.55
CA GLY A 50 4.88 -29.05 -2.09
C GLY A 50 3.51 -29.15 -2.78
N SER A 51 2.71 -28.09 -2.87
CA SER A 51 1.41 -28.13 -3.58
C SER A 51 1.49 -28.41 -5.09
N LEU A 52 2.68 -28.30 -5.67
CA LEU A 52 2.99 -28.59 -7.07
C LEU A 52 3.78 -29.91 -7.23
N GLU A 53 4.09 -30.60 -6.13
CA GLU A 53 4.80 -31.88 -6.16
C GLU A 53 3.93 -32.92 -6.89
N GLY A 54 4.47 -33.50 -7.97
CA GLY A 54 3.76 -34.48 -8.81
C GLY A 54 2.76 -33.91 -9.82
N LYS A 55 2.50 -32.59 -9.84
CA LYS A 55 1.61 -31.96 -10.82
C LYS A 55 2.31 -31.44 -12.09
N ILE A 56 3.63 -31.33 -12.05
CA ILE A 56 4.42 -30.86 -13.20
C ILE A 56 4.98 -32.10 -13.89
N ARG A 57 4.36 -32.47 -15.02
CA ARG A 57 4.92 -33.44 -15.96
C ARG A 57 5.72 -32.64 -16.98
N ILE A 58 7.03 -32.87 -17.02
CA ILE A 58 7.83 -32.42 -18.16
C ILE A 58 7.30 -33.22 -19.37
N SER A 59 6.97 -32.53 -20.47
CA SER A 59 6.56 -33.24 -21.68
C SER A 59 7.72 -34.11 -22.17
N ASP A 60 7.43 -35.33 -22.61
CA ASP A 60 8.44 -36.29 -23.11
C ASP A 60 9.32 -35.71 -24.23
N ASP A 61 8.82 -34.71 -24.96
CA ASP A 61 9.57 -34.03 -26.01
C ASP A 61 9.52 -32.50 -25.83
N PHE A 62 10.44 -31.99 -25.01
CA PHE A 62 10.65 -30.55 -24.80
C PHE A 62 11.04 -29.82 -26.11
N ASN A 63 11.56 -30.53 -27.10
CA ASN A 63 12.04 -29.95 -28.35
C ASN A 63 11.00 -29.97 -29.48
N ALA A 64 9.78 -30.44 -29.21
CA ALA A 64 8.72 -30.41 -30.22
C ALA A 64 8.44 -28.96 -30.66
N PRO A 65 8.41 -28.66 -31.96
CA PRO A 65 8.20 -27.31 -32.45
C PRO A 65 6.81 -26.82 -32.02
N ILE A 66 6.78 -25.70 -31.30
CA ILE A 66 5.54 -25.04 -30.87
C ILE A 66 4.94 -24.36 -32.12
N ASN A 67 4.03 -25.06 -32.80
CA ASN A 67 3.35 -24.54 -33.99
C ASN A 67 2.54 -23.26 -33.71
N ASP A 68 2.12 -23.02 -32.45
CA ASP A 68 1.35 -21.83 -32.03
C ASP A 68 2.12 -20.51 -32.20
N LEU A 69 3.47 -20.54 -32.24
CA LEU A 69 4.28 -19.33 -32.43
C LEU A 69 4.44 -18.93 -33.91
N LYS A 70 4.01 -19.77 -34.86
CA LYS A 70 4.08 -19.45 -36.30
C LYS A 70 3.13 -18.34 -36.72
N GLU A 71 2.05 -18.11 -35.97
CA GLU A 71 1.10 -17.03 -36.25
C GLU A 71 1.62 -15.65 -35.81
N TYR A 72 2.74 -15.60 -35.09
CA TYR A 72 3.31 -14.38 -34.50
C TYR A 72 4.72 -14.02 -35.02
N MET A 73 5.32 -14.84 -35.89
CA MET A 73 6.54 -14.52 -36.65
C MET A 73 6.21 -14.21 -38.10
#